data_AF-A0A961HGX8-F1
#
_entry.id   AF-A0A961HGX8-F1
#
_cell.length_a   1.000
_cell.length_b   1.000
_cell.length_c   1.000
_cell.angle_alpha   90.00
_cell.angle_beta   90.00
_cell.angle_gamma   90.00
#
_symmetry.space_group_name_H-M   'P 1'
#
loop_
_entity.id
_entity.type
_entity.pdbx_description
1 polymer ?
#
loop_
_entity_poly.entity_id
_entity_poly.type
_entity_poly.pdbx_seq_one_letter_code
_entity_poly.pdbx_strand_id
1 'polypeptide(L)'
;MDHGKTGNVSQSNDAARKATAQLPDSPIAWHVRGLSSFHLDDNADAEFALGEAIRLDPNEASSHDDLGDVYLANEQAERALAEYSRAAKLDPGNAHYSASVGCAEAMLGNINKGHDLLKAAHEKQPDDDGIREMYAQVLLDMIVESWSTNEDAGTKLILSEKQLNYGKEKLAFIDTLGVTTIDDDVAIVRQDLEQAERVRFWSSKGFWLLIKWVTVGILLTVLGSFIEPAAMGGFALALVIGSAVLTYWYRIPGWKYNRRIASSHVRKTGLQ
;
A
#
# COMPACT_ATOMS: atom_id res chain seq x y z
N MET A 1 4.38 -21.24 10.57
CA MET A 1 4.34 -22.69 10.82
C MET A 1 2.94 -23.04 11.29
N ASP A 2 2.13 -23.58 10.39
CA ASP A 2 0.67 -23.76 10.52
C ASP A 2 0.26 -25.21 10.21
N HIS A 3 0.90 -26.17 10.89
CA HIS A 3 0.63 -27.60 10.63
C HIS A 3 -0.76 -28.05 11.14
N GLY A 4 -1.40 -27.24 12.00
CA GLY A 4 -2.72 -27.53 12.58
C GLY A 4 -3.88 -27.12 11.68
N LYS A 5 -3.86 -25.90 11.09
CA LYS A 5 -4.95 -25.49 10.19
C LYS A 5 -4.88 -26.23 8.86
N THR A 6 -3.68 -26.40 8.29
CA THR A 6 -3.49 -27.18 7.04
C THR A 6 -3.95 -28.63 7.17
N GLY A 7 -3.69 -29.28 8.31
CA GLY A 7 -4.20 -30.63 8.59
C GLY A 7 -5.73 -30.70 8.67
N ASN A 8 -6.38 -29.67 9.21
CA ASN A 8 -7.84 -29.60 9.28
C ASN A 8 -8.46 -29.30 7.91
N VAL A 9 -7.87 -28.38 7.13
CA VAL A 9 -8.35 -28.05 5.78
C VAL A 9 -8.22 -29.26 4.84
N SER A 10 -7.12 -30.02 4.91
CA SER A 10 -6.96 -31.24 4.11
C SER A 10 -8.01 -32.31 4.45
N GLN A 11 -8.32 -32.50 5.74
CA GLN A 11 -9.40 -33.40 6.16
C GLN A 11 -10.77 -32.91 5.71
N SER A 12 -11.02 -31.60 5.77
CA SER A 12 -12.24 -30.98 5.25
C SER A 12 -12.39 -31.24 3.75
N ASN A 13 -11.34 -31.05 2.97
CA ASN A 13 -11.36 -31.30 1.53
C ASN A 13 -11.66 -32.77 1.20
N ASP A 14 -11.03 -33.72 1.89
CA ASP A 14 -11.29 -35.16 1.72
C ASP A 14 -12.75 -35.52 2.04
N ALA A 15 -13.29 -34.95 3.12
CA ALA A 15 -14.69 -35.14 3.50
C ALA A 15 -15.65 -34.52 2.48
N ALA A 16 -15.34 -33.31 1.99
CA ALA A 16 -16.13 -32.61 0.98
C ALA A 16 -16.15 -33.37 -0.36
N ARG A 17 -15.00 -33.91 -0.78
CA ARG A 17 -14.92 -34.76 -1.98
C ARG A 17 -15.78 -36.02 -1.85
N LYS A 18 -15.74 -36.69 -0.70
CA LYS A 18 -16.65 -37.83 -0.41
C LYS A 18 -18.11 -37.40 -0.43
N ALA A 19 -18.44 -36.23 0.14
CA ALA A 19 -19.79 -35.69 0.15
C ALA A 19 -20.29 -35.44 -1.27
N THR A 20 -19.51 -34.79 -2.14
CA THR A 20 -19.89 -34.57 -3.56
C THR A 20 -20.04 -35.88 -4.35
N ALA A 21 -19.30 -36.93 -4.00
CA ALA A 21 -19.46 -38.25 -4.62
C ALA A 21 -20.76 -38.97 -4.18
N GLN A 22 -21.21 -38.75 -2.95
CA GLN A 22 -22.44 -39.36 -2.41
C GLN A 22 -23.69 -38.52 -2.69
N LEU A 23 -23.52 -37.20 -2.78
CA LEU A 23 -24.58 -36.20 -2.92
C LEU A 23 -24.22 -35.26 -4.10
N PRO A 24 -24.20 -35.75 -5.35
CA PRO A 24 -23.81 -34.96 -6.51
C PRO A 24 -24.75 -33.78 -6.81
N ASP A 25 -25.98 -33.82 -6.30
CA ASP A 25 -26.98 -32.76 -6.47
C ASP A 25 -27.03 -31.78 -5.28
N SER A 26 -26.08 -31.86 -4.33
CA SER A 26 -26.03 -30.96 -3.18
C SER A 26 -25.16 -29.74 -3.46
N PRO A 27 -25.74 -28.53 -3.67
CA PRO A 27 -24.96 -27.32 -3.89
C PRO A 27 -24.01 -27.02 -2.71
N ILE A 28 -24.47 -27.29 -1.48
CA ILE A 28 -23.68 -27.10 -0.25
C ILE A 28 -22.43 -28.01 -0.25
N ALA A 29 -22.56 -29.28 -0.65
CA ALA A 29 -21.41 -30.19 -0.70
C ALA A 29 -20.34 -29.71 -1.69
N TRP A 30 -20.79 -29.21 -2.85
CA TRP A 30 -19.91 -28.62 -3.86
C TRP A 30 -19.26 -27.32 -3.38
N HIS A 31 -20.02 -26.44 -2.74
CA HIS A 31 -19.51 -25.20 -2.16
C HIS A 31 -18.42 -25.47 -1.12
N VAL A 32 -18.67 -26.38 -0.17
CA VAL A 32 -17.69 -26.75 0.88
C VAL A 32 -16.42 -27.36 0.27
N ARG A 33 -16.54 -28.14 -0.80
CA ARG A 33 -15.36 -28.63 -1.56
C ARG A 33 -14.61 -27.46 -2.17
N GLY A 34 -15.32 -26.54 -2.81
CA GLY A 34 -14.79 -25.31 -3.37
C GLY A 34 -13.93 -24.53 -2.38
N LEU A 35 -14.52 -24.16 -1.24
CA LEU A 35 -13.84 -23.42 -0.18
C LEU A 35 -12.64 -24.20 0.39
N SER A 36 -12.79 -25.50 0.63
CA SER A 36 -11.69 -26.32 1.14
C SER A 36 -10.55 -26.47 0.13
N SER A 37 -10.86 -26.56 -1.16
CA SER A 37 -9.86 -26.61 -2.23
C SER A 37 -9.13 -25.28 -2.38
N PHE A 38 -9.86 -24.16 -2.26
CA PHE A 38 -9.28 -22.82 -2.29
C PHE A 38 -8.27 -22.62 -1.16
N HIS A 39 -8.60 -23.03 0.07
CA HIS A 39 -7.67 -22.97 1.20
C HIS A 39 -6.47 -23.94 1.12
N LEU A 40 -6.46 -24.87 0.15
CA LEU A 40 -5.32 -25.73 -0.16
C LEU A 40 -4.51 -25.23 -1.36
N ASP A 41 -4.81 -24.03 -1.85
CA ASP A 41 -4.27 -23.44 -3.09
C ASP A 41 -4.55 -24.30 -4.34
N ASP A 42 -5.54 -25.21 -4.29
CA ASP A 42 -6.02 -25.95 -5.47
C ASP A 42 -7.12 -25.15 -6.16
N ASN A 43 -6.72 -24.02 -6.76
CA ASN A 43 -7.63 -23.07 -7.38
C ASN A 43 -8.41 -23.69 -8.56
N ALA A 44 -7.86 -24.71 -9.22
CA ALA A 44 -8.53 -25.41 -10.31
C ALA A 44 -9.70 -26.28 -9.82
N ASP A 45 -9.49 -27.04 -8.73
CA ASP A 45 -10.58 -27.80 -8.11
C ASP A 45 -11.61 -26.86 -7.46
N ALA A 46 -11.15 -25.74 -6.89
CA ALA A 46 -12.02 -24.72 -6.30
C ALA A 46 -12.96 -24.08 -7.33
N GLU A 47 -12.41 -23.61 -8.46
CA GLU A 47 -13.20 -23.05 -9.57
C GLU A 47 -14.24 -24.07 -10.08
N PHE A 48 -13.83 -25.32 -10.26
CA PHE A 48 -14.74 -26.38 -10.70
C PHE A 48 -15.87 -26.63 -9.69
N ALA A 49 -15.52 -26.79 -8.41
CA ALA A 49 -16.50 -27.13 -7.37
C ALA A 49 -17.46 -25.99 -7.07
N LEU A 50 -17.00 -24.74 -7.02
CA LEU A 50 -17.86 -23.56 -6.89
C LEU A 50 -18.73 -23.36 -8.13
N GLY A 51 -18.20 -23.63 -9.32
CA GLY A 51 -18.98 -23.65 -10.56
C GLY A 51 -20.13 -24.65 -10.52
N GLU A 52 -19.90 -25.86 -10.00
CA GLU A 52 -20.97 -26.84 -9.78
C GLU A 52 -21.97 -26.42 -8.71
N ALA A 53 -21.51 -25.79 -7.63
CA ALA A 53 -22.38 -25.23 -6.59
C ALA A 53 -23.34 -24.17 -7.18
N ILE A 54 -22.81 -23.22 -7.96
CA ILE A 54 -23.58 -22.18 -8.65
C ILE A 54 -24.51 -22.79 -9.71
N ARG A 55 -24.08 -23.83 -10.43
CA ARG A 55 -24.93 -24.53 -11.41
C ARG A 55 -26.16 -25.16 -10.74
N LEU A 56 -25.99 -25.69 -9.54
CA LEU A 56 -27.06 -26.31 -8.76
C LEU A 56 -27.94 -25.27 -8.04
N ASP A 57 -27.34 -24.19 -7.54
CA ASP A 57 -28.05 -23.05 -6.94
C ASP A 57 -27.48 -21.69 -7.41
N PRO A 58 -28.03 -21.10 -8.48
CA PRO A 58 -27.54 -19.85 -9.06
C PRO A 58 -27.95 -18.58 -8.29
N ASN A 59 -28.64 -18.74 -7.16
CA ASN A 59 -29.06 -17.63 -6.30
C ASN A 59 -28.32 -17.61 -4.96
N GLU A 60 -27.42 -18.57 -4.72
CA GLU A 60 -26.59 -18.59 -3.53
C GLU A 60 -25.47 -17.54 -3.66
N ALA A 61 -25.65 -16.40 -3.01
CA ALA A 61 -24.75 -15.26 -3.13
C ALA A 61 -23.31 -15.57 -2.68
N SER A 62 -23.17 -16.38 -1.62
CA SER A 62 -21.85 -16.76 -1.08
C SER A 62 -21.01 -17.56 -2.08
N SER A 63 -21.65 -18.42 -2.88
CA SER A 63 -20.92 -19.21 -3.89
C SER A 63 -20.36 -18.34 -5.02
N HIS A 64 -21.06 -17.26 -5.37
CA HIS A 64 -20.54 -16.28 -6.31
C HIS A 64 -19.39 -15.46 -5.71
N ASP A 65 -19.48 -15.09 -4.43
CA ASP A 65 -18.42 -14.36 -3.75
C ASP A 65 -17.13 -15.20 -3.65
N ASP A 66 -17.23 -16.44 -3.18
CA ASP A 66 -16.10 -17.36 -3.09
C ASP A 66 -15.49 -17.68 -4.48
N LEU A 67 -16.30 -17.77 -5.54
CA LEU A 67 -15.77 -17.94 -6.89
C LEU A 67 -15.02 -16.68 -7.37
N GLY A 68 -15.48 -15.50 -6.93
CA GLY A 68 -14.77 -14.25 -7.11
C GLY A 68 -13.39 -14.27 -6.45
N ASP A 69 -13.29 -14.79 -5.23
CA ASP A 69 -12.02 -14.94 -4.50
C ASP A 69 -11.04 -15.85 -5.27
N VAL A 70 -11.53 -16.98 -5.79
CA VAL A 70 -10.74 -17.89 -6.63
C VAL A 70 -10.23 -17.18 -7.89
N TYR A 71 -11.06 -16.34 -8.52
CA TYR A 71 -10.62 -15.56 -9.68
C TYR A 71 -9.60 -14.49 -9.32
N LEU A 72 -9.75 -13.78 -8.20
CA LEU A 72 -8.75 -12.81 -7.74
C LEU A 72 -7.41 -13.47 -7.44
N ALA A 73 -7.41 -14.62 -6.77
CA ALA A 73 -6.19 -15.37 -6.49
C ALA A 73 -5.47 -15.85 -7.77
N ASN A 74 -6.22 -16.00 -8.87
CA ASN A 74 -5.69 -16.33 -10.19
C ASN A 74 -5.44 -15.09 -11.08
N GLU A 75 -5.39 -13.88 -10.50
CA GLU A 75 -5.19 -12.59 -11.19
C GLU A 75 -6.23 -12.28 -12.28
N GLN A 76 -7.43 -12.86 -12.19
CA GLN A 76 -8.53 -12.69 -13.15
C GLN A 76 -9.56 -11.69 -12.64
N ALA A 77 -9.12 -10.44 -12.43
CA ALA A 77 -9.92 -9.40 -11.78
C ALA A 77 -11.24 -9.08 -12.50
N GLU A 78 -11.32 -9.18 -13.83
CA GLU A 78 -12.56 -8.98 -14.57
C GLU A 78 -13.60 -10.07 -14.29
N ARG A 79 -13.16 -11.34 -14.17
CA ARG A 79 -14.05 -12.45 -13.83
C ARG A 79 -14.48 -12.36 -12.37
N ALA A 80 -13.56 -12.00 -11.48
CA ALA A 80 -13.89 -11.76 -10.08
C ALA A 80 -14.95 -10.66 -9.91
N LEU A 81 -14.77 -9.52 -10.59
CA LEU A 81 -15.74 -8.42 -10.56
C LEU A 81 -17.13 -8.90 -11.01
N ALA A 82 -17.21 -9.76 -12.03
CA ALA A 82 -18.48 -10.28 -12.52
C ALA A 82 -19.20 -11.12 -11.45
N GLU A 83 -18.48 -12.01 -10.76
CA GLU A 83 -19.05 -12.87 -9.73
C GLU A 83 -19.39 -12.09 -8.44
N TYR A 84 -18.49 -11.23 -7.95
CA TYR A 84 -18.81 -10.35 -6.82
C TYR A 84 -20.01 -9.45 -7.11
N SER A 85 -20.10 -8.92 -8.33
CA SER A 85 -21.27 -8.13 -8.76
C SER A 85 -22.55 -8.95 -8.77
N ARG A 86 -22.45 -10.28 -8.97
CA ARG A 86 -23.59 -11.18 -8.88
C ARG A 86 -23.98 -11.42 -7.43
N ALA A 87 -23.01 -11.69 -6.54
CA ALA A 87 -23.23 -11.82 -5.09
C ALA A 87 -23.90 -10.56 -4.51
N ALA A 88 -23.38 -9.38 -4.81
CA ALA A 88 -23.92 -8.09 -4.35
C ALA A 88 -25.33 -7.77 -4.90
N LYS A 89 -25.70 -8.32 -6.07
CA LYS A 89 -27.07 -8.21 -6.61
C LYS A 89 -28.04 -9.17 -5.95
N LEU A 90 -27.58 -10.37 -5.58
CA LEU A 90 -28.38 -11.39 -4.91
C LEU A 90 -28.68 -10.98 -3.46
N ASP A 91 -27.71 -10.38 -2.78
CA ASP A 91 -27.89 -9.80 -1.45
C ASP A 91 -27.31 -8.37 -1.35
N PRO A 92 -28.08 -7.35 -1.73
CA PRO A 92 -27.68 -5.94 -1.59
C PRO A 92 -27.52 -5.48 -0.12
N GLY A 93 -28.02 -6.30 0.82
CA GLY A 93 -27.98 -6.04 2.25
C GLY A 93 -26.63 -6.37 2.88
N ASN A 94 -25.81 -7.19 2.23
CA ASN A 94 -24.51 -7.58 2.75
C ASN A 94 -23.42 -6.57 2.35
N ALA A 95 -22.76 -5.97 3.35
CA ALA A 95 -21.71 -4.99 3.09
C ALA A 95 -20.43 -5.66 2.57
N HIS A 96 -20.19 -6.93 2.94
CA HIS A 96 -19.05 -7.72 2.47
C HIS A 96 -19.03 -7.84 0.95
N TYR A 97 -20.15 -8.25 0.32
CA TYR A 97 -20.21 -8.36 -1.14
C TYR A 97 -19.98 -7.03 -1.86
N SER A 98 -20.42 -5.91 -1.28
CA SER A 98 -20.09 -4.58 -1.82
C SER A 98 -18.61 -4.25 -1.65
N ALA A 99 -17.97 -4.70 -0.57
CA ALA A 99 -16.54 -4.56 -0.34
C ALA A 99 -15.73 -5.41 -1.35
N SER A 100 -16.14 -6.65 -1.62
CA SER A 100 -15.50 -7.53 -2.62
C SER A 100 -15.54 -6.91 -4.03
N VAL A 101 -16.69 -6.32 -4.42
CA VAL A 101 -16.78 -5.51 -5.66
C VAL A 101 -15.81 -4.33 -5.61
N GLY A 102 -15.72 -3.64 -4.48
CA GLY A 102 -14.78 -2.53 -4.30
C GLY A 102 -13.31 -2.94 -4.48
N CYS A 103 -12.94 -4.09 -3.94
CA CYS A 103 -11.61 -4.68 -4.09
C CYS A 103 -11.30 -4.99 -5.57
N ALA A 104 -12.20 -5.69 -6.26
CA ALA A 104 -12.02 -6.02 -7.68
C ALA A 104 -11.97 -4.78 -8.58
N GLU A 105 -12.78 -3.76 -8.32
CA GLU A 105 -12.71 -2.47 -9.03
C GLU A 105 -11.35 -1.79 -8.83
N ALA A 106 -10.80 -1.82 -7.61
CA ALA A 106 -9.48 -1.25 -7.34
C ALA A 106 -8.37 -1.98 -8.11
N MET A 107 -8.42 -3.32 -8.14
CA MET A 107 -7.47 -4.15 -8.91
C MET A 107 -7.54 -3.91 -10.43
N LEU A 108 -8.71 -3.55 -10.95
CA LEU A 108 -8.91 -3.14 -12.34
C LEU A 108 -8.46 -1.70 -12.63
N GLY A 109 -7.86 -1.02 -11.65
CA GLY A 109 -7.40 0.37 -11.77
C GLY A 109 -8.48 1.42 -11.49
N ASN A 110 -9.72 1.02 -11.22
CA ASN A 110 -10.81 1.94 -10.81
C ASN A 110 -10.73 2.25 -9.30
N ILE A 111 -9.54 2.59 -8.81
CA ILE A 111 -9.22 2.70 -7.39
C ILE A 111 -10.15 3.66 -6.63
N ASN A 112 -10.55 4.79 -7.23
CA ASN A 112 -11.50 5.71 -6.59
C ASN A 112 -12.88 5.08 -6.40
N LYS A 113 -13.36 4.29 -7.36
CA LYS A 113 -14.62 3.57 -7.24
C LYS A 113 -14.52 2.48 -6.18
N GLY A 114 -13.40 1.75 -6.16
CA GLY A 114 -13.11 0.76 -5.13
C GLY A 114 -13.11 1.37 -3.72
N HIS A 115 -12.42 2.50 -3.55
CA HIS A 115 -12.42 3.28 -2.32
C HIS A 115 -13.83 3.67 -1.87
N ASP A 116 -14.67 4.19 -2.76
CA ASP A 116 -16.01 4.65 -2.40
C ASP A 116 -16.92 3.49 -1.96
N LEU A 117 -16.80 2.34 -2.62
CA LEU A 117 -17.52 1.12 -2.24
C LEU A 117 -17.07 0.57 -0.88
N LEU A 118 -15.75 0.50 -0.65
CA LEU A 118 -15.19 0.02 0.61
C LEU A 118 -15.47 0.97 1.77
N LYS A 119 -15.43 2.28 1.52
CA LYS A 119 -15.85 3.29 2.49
C LYS A 119 -17.31 3.09 2.90
N ALA A 120 -18.22 2.95 1.94
CA ALA A 120 -19.63 2.72 2.22
C ALA A 120 -19.88 1.38 2.95
N ALA A 121 -19.13 0.34 2.60
CA ALA A 121 -19.18 -0.95 3.29
C ALA A 121 -18.71 -0.84 4.74
N HIS A 122 -17.60 -0.15 4.98
CA HIS A 122 -17.07 0.09 6.33
C HIS A 122 -18.00 0.96 7.17
N GLU A 123 -18.63 2.00 6.60
CA GLU A 123 -19.62 2.81 7.31
C GLU A 123 -20.85 1.99 7.75
N LYS A 124 -21.21 0.95 6.98
CA LYS A 124 -22.33 0.05 7.27
C LYS A 124 -21.98 -1.02 8.29
N GLN A 125 -20.75 -1.55 8.27
CA GLN A 125 -20.24 -2.56 9.18
C GLN A 125 -18.82 -2.20 9.66
N PRO A 126 -18.68 -1.26 10.62
CA PRO A 126 -17.37 -0.76 11.05
C PRO A 126 -16.50 -1.79 11.79
N ASP A 127 -17.14 -2.79 12.39
CA ASP A 127 -16.50 -3.83 13.21
C ASP A 127 -16.12 -5.08 12.41
N ASP A 128 -16.39 -5.12 11.11
CA ASP A 128 -16.04 -6.26 10.26
C ASP A 128 -14.55 -6.22 9.87
N ASP A 129 -13.78 -7.18 10.38
CA ASP A 129 -12.33 -7.26 10.16
C ASP A 129 -11.97 -7.38 8.68
N GLY A 130 -12.72 -8.18 7.91
CA GLY A 130 -12.47 -8.38 6.48
C GLY A 130 -12.65 -7.10 5.67
N ILE A 131 -13.72 -6.34 5.95
CA ILE A 131 -13.94 -5.05 5.30
C ILE A 131 -12.85 -4.05 5.66
N ARG A 132 -12.42 -4.01 6.94
CA ARG A 132 -11.31 -3.14 7.37
C ARG A 132 -10.01 -3.49 6.65
N GLU A 133 -9.70 -4.77 6.51
CA GLU A 133 -8.54 -5.28 5.79
C GLU A 133 -8.56 -4.87 4.32
N MET A 134 -9.65 -5.18 3.61
CA MET A 134 -9.81 -4.79 2.20
C MET A 134 -9.71 -3.27 2.03
N TYR A 135 -10.30 -2.49 2.93
CA TYR A 135 -10.28 -1.03 2.84
C TYR A 135 -8.88 -0.48 3.08
N ALA A 136 -8.17 -1.01 4.07
CA ALA A 136 -6.81 -0.60 4.36
C ALA A 136 -5.85 -0.89 3.19
N GLN A 137 -6.01 -2.04 2.52
CA GLN A 137 -5.25 -2.38 1.31
C GLN A 137 -5.48 -1.36 0.18
N VAL A 138 -6.74 -1.06 -0.14
CA VAL A 138 -7.05 -0.08 -1.19
C VAL A 138 -6.54 1.32 -0.83
N LEU A 139 -6.54 1.69 0.45
CA LEU A 139 -5.94 2.94 0.90
C LEU A 139 -4.42 2.96 0.72
N LEU A 140 -3.71 1.86 0.97
CA LEU A 140 -2.28 1.74 0.66
C LEU A 140 -2.03 1.91 -0.85
N ASP A 141 -2.80 1.22 -1.68
CA ASP A 141 -2.69 1.34 -3.14
C ASP A 141 -2.91 2.78 -3.60
N MET A 142 -3.91 3.47 -3.05
CA MET A 142 -4.11 4.91 -3.30
C MET A 142 -2.88 5.76 -2.94
N ILE A 143 -2.23 5.49 -1.80
CA ILE A 143 -1.02 6.21 -1.40
C ILE A 143 0.07 6.01 -2.45
N VAL A 144 0.35 4.75 -2.78
CA VAL A 144 1.41 4.37 -3.71
C VAL A 144 1.13 4.88 -5.12
N GLU A 145 -0.11 4.85 -5.60
CA GLU A 145 -0.53 5.41 -6.90
C GLU A 145 -0.52 6.94 -6.93
N SER A 146 -0.55 7.62 -5.79
CA SER A 146 -0.41 9.08 -5.75
C SER A 146 1.02 9.54 -6.06
N TRP A 147 2.02 8.68 -5.89
CA TRP A 147 3.44 9.01 -6.06
C TRP A 147 3.85 9.12 -7.54
N SER A 148 4.93 9.82 -7.81
CA SER A 148 5.44 9.98 -9.17
C SER A 148 6.26 8.77 -9.57
N THR A 149 5.89 8.13 -10.67
CA THR A 149 6.57 6.94 -11.20
C THR A 149 7.68 7.30 -12.18
N ASN A 150 8.81 6.60 -12.06
CA ASN A 150 9.87 6.54 -13.06
C ASN A 150 9.78 5.21 -13.83
N GLU A 151 9.15 5.24 -14.99
CA GLU A 151 8.89 4.04 -15.81
C GLU A 151 10.17 3.29 -16.19
N ASP A 152 11.26 4.02 -16.48
CA ASP A 152 12.54 3.41 -16.87
C ASP A 152 13.18 2.57 -15.75
N ALA A 153 12.93 2.94 -14.49
CA ALA A 153 13.52 2.28 -13.31
C ALA A 153 12.50 1.48 -12.49
N GLY A 154 11.20 1.58 -12.80
CA GLY A 154 10.10 1.03 -12.00
C GLY A 154 9.95 1.66 -10.60
N THR A 155 10.66 2.75 -10.29
CA THR A 155 10.68 3.33 -8.93
C THR A 155 9.61 4.41 -8.76
N LYS A 156 8.87 4.37 -7.64
CA LYS A 156 7.98 5.46 -7.24
C LYS A 156 8.66 6.44 -6.28
N LEU A 157 8.36 7.73 -6.45
CA LEU A 157 9.00 8.82 -5.73
C LEU A 157 7.97 9.86 -5.28
N ILE A 158 8.11 10.30 -4.03
CA ILE A 158 7.37 11.46 -3.50
C ILE A 158 8.12 12.73 -3.92
N LEU A 159 7.50 13.54 -4.77
CA LEU A 159 8.09 14.76 -5.37
C LEU A 159 7.39 16.06 -4.95
N SER A 160 6.23 15.97 -4.30
CA SER A 160 5.44 17.12 -3.87
C SER A 160 5.00 17.00 -2.41
N GLU A 161 4.77 18.14 -1.76
CA GLU A 161 4.18 18.19 -0.42
C GLU A 161 2.76 17.64 -0.41
N LYS A 162 2.02 17.78 -1.52
CA LYS A 162 0.68 17.24 -1.68
C LYS A 162 0.66 15.70 -1.66
N GLN A 163 1.62 15.06 -2.33
CA GLN A 163 1.82 13.59 -2.26
C GLN A 163 2.13 13.14 -0.84
N LEU A 164 3.03 13.86 -0.17
CA LEU A 164 3.41 13.56 1.22
C LEU A 164 2.20 13.65 2.16
N ASN A 165 1.44 14.75 2.09
CA ASN A 165 0.29 14.97 2.97
C ASN A 165 -0.85 13.98 2.67
N TYR A 166 -1.11 13.71 1.39
CA TYR A 166 -2.09 12.70 0.97
C TYR A 166 -1.75 11.31 1.53
N GLY A 167 -0.48 10.92 1.44
CA GLY A 167 0.02 9.67 2.01
C GLY A 167 -0.18 9.59 3.52
N LYS A 168 0.23 10.65 4.24
CA LYS A 168 0.12 10.72 5.71
C LYS A 168 -1.32 10.71 6.21
N GLU A 169 -2.23 11.40 5.53
CA GLU A 169 -3.65 11.42 5.87
C GLU A 169 -4.27 10.02 5.81
N LYS A 170 -4.03 9.30 4.70
CA LYS A 170 -4.54 7.94 4.52
C LYS A 170 -3.88 6.95 5.48
N LEU A 171 -2.57 7.08 5.69
CA LEU A 171 -1.85 6.24 6.65
C LEU A 171 -2.41 6.41 8.07
N ALA A 172 -2.71 7.64 8.48
CA ALA A 172 -3.32 7.90 9.77
C ALA A 172 -4.73 7.30 9.88
N PHE A 173 -5.50 7.26 8.79
CA PHE A 173 -6.79 6.57 8.77
C PHE A 173 -6.62 5.05 8.84
N ILE A 174 -5.65 4.48 8.12
CA ILE A 174 -5.31 3.05 8.20
C ILE A 174 -4.98 2.66 9.65
N ASP A 175 -4.22 3.48 10.38
CA ASP A 175 -3.92 3.25 11.79
C ASP A 175 -5.20 3.16 12.65
N THR A 176 -6.28 3.86 12.28
CA THR A 176 -7.57 3.79 13.00
C THR A 176 -8.38 2.53 12.71
N LEU A 177 -8.12 1.85 11.59
CA LEU A 177 -8.80 0.61 11.24
C LEU A 177 -8.33 -0.57 12.11
N GLY A 178 -7.18 -0.46 12.79
CA GLY A 178 -6.68 -1.47 13.72
C GLY A 178 -6.37 -2.83 13.05
N VAL A 179 -6.04 -2.81 11.75
CA VAL A 179 -5.68 -4.00 10.97
C VAL A 179 -4.21 -4.32 11.19
N THR A 180 -3.90 -5.61 11.42
CA THR A 180 -2.51 -6.08 11.62
C THR A 180 -1.97 -6.94 10.48
N THR A 181 -2.83 -7.38 9.56
CA THR A 181 -2.43 -8.28 8.45
C THR A 181 -1.54 -7.61 7.41
N ILE A 182 -1.59 -6.28 7.32
CA ILE A 182 -0.84 -5.45 6.36
C ILE A 182 0.30 -4.64 7.03
N ASP A 183 0.68 -4.97 8.27
CA ASP A 183 1.63 -4.19 9.05
C ASP A 183 2.98 -3.99 8.33
N ASP A 184 3.43 -5.02 7.59
CA ASP A 184 4.67 -4.96 6.81
C ASP A 184 4.57 -3.94 5.65
N ASP A 185 3.46 -3.93 4.91
CA ASP A 185 3.23 -2.99 3.81
C ASP A 185 3.05 -1.55 4.33
N VAL A 186 2.32 -1.40 5.45
CA VAL A 186 2.16 -0.13 6.17
C VAL A 186 3.53 0.40 6.62
N ALA A 187 4.42 -0.47 7.11
CA ALA A 187 5.76 -0.07 7.55
C ALA A 187 6.62 0.44 6.38
N ILE A 188 6.54 -0.19 5.21
CA ILE A 188 7.24 0.25 3.99
C ILE A 188 6.76 1.65 3.58
N VAL A 189 5.45 1.84 3.44
CA VAL A 189 4.86 3.13 3.05
C VAL A 189 5.19 4.23 4.08
N ARG A 190 5.14 3.90 5.36
CA ARG A 190 5.51 4.82 6.45
C ARG A 190 6.97 5.25 6.34
N GLN A 191 7.87 4.28 6.12
CA GLN A 191 9.29 4.55 5.95
C GLN A 191 9.54 5.48 4.75
N ASP A 192 8.88 5.29 3.62
CA ASP A 192 9.04 6.13 2.44
C ASP A 192 8.51 7.56 2.65
N LEU A 193 7.37 7.71 3.32
CA LEU A 193 6.84 9.02 3.72
C LEU A 193 7.78 9.73 4.69
N GLU A 194 8.31 9.02 5.69
CA GLU A 194 9.31 9.57 6.60
C GLU A 194 10.60 9.97 5.88
N GLN A 195 11.05 9.18 4.91
CA GLN A 195 12.21 9.53 4.10
C GLN A 195 11.96 10.81 3.29
N ALA A 196 10.81 10.91 2.63
CA ALA A 196 10.42 12.08 1.86
C ALA A 196 10.23 13.34 2.73
N GLU A 197 9.80 13.19 3.97
CA GLU A 197 9.64 14.29 4.92
C GLU A 197 10.98 14.71 5.58
N ARG A 198 11.69 13.74 6.15
CA ARG A 198 12.75 13.97 7.13
C ARG A 198 14.16 13.82 6.57
N VAL A 199 14.38 13.12 5.46
CA VAL A 199 15.74 12.96 4.90
C VAL A 199 16.17 14.28 4.29
N ARG A 200 17.12 14.91 4.98
CA ARG A 200 17.59 16.25 4.69
C ARG A 200 18.80 16.18 3.76
N PHE A 201 18.56 16.24 2.45
CA PHE A 201 19.64 16.34 1.47
C PHE A 201 20.18 17.77 1.34
N TRP A 202 21.43 17.88 0.90
CA TRP A 202 22.04 19.17 0.57
C TRP A 202 21.39 19.77 -0.68
N SER A 203 20.95 21.02 -0.60
CA SER A 203 20.69 21.78 -1.82
C SER A 203 22.02 22.06 -2.54
N SER A 204 22.09 21.96 -3.87
CA SER A 204 23.30 22.32 -4.64
C SER A 204 23.87 23.71 -4.26
N LYS A 205 22.98 24.69 -4.03
CA LYS A 205 23.34 26.01 -3.50
C LYS A 205 23.93 25.95 -2.07
N GLY A 206 23.32 25.18 -1.16
CA GLY A 206 23.78 25.00 0.22
C GLY A 206 25.14 24.31 0.32
N PHE A 207 25.39 23.31 -0.53
CA PHE A 207 26.68 22.63 -0.63
C PHE A 207 27.79 23.60 -1.08
N TRP A 208 27.55 24.40 -2.12
CA TRP A 208 28.51 25.41 -2.57
C TRP A 208 28.70 26.57 -1.59
N LEU A 209 27.64 26.96 -0.86
CA LEU A 209 27.73 27.93 0.24
C LEU A 209 28.63 27.40 1.37
N LEU A 210 28.47 26.13 1.76
CA LEU A 210 29.36 25.49 2.75
C LEU A 210 30.82 25.56 2.30
N ILE A 211 31.12 25.15 1.06
CA ILE A 211 32.48 25.19 0.52
C ILE A 211 33.03 26.61 0.59
N LYS A 212 32.25 27.63 0.17
CA LYS A 212 32.68 29.03 0.26
C LYS A 212 33.01 29.45 1.70
N TRP A 213 32.15 29.13 2.67
CA TRP A 213 32.40 29.45 4.08
C TRP A 213 33.61 28.73 4.66
N VAL A 214 33.82 27.46 4.31
CA VAL A 214 35.01 26.70 4.70
C VAL A 214 36.27 27.34 4.11
N THR A 215 36.26 27.71 2.82
CA THR A 215 37.41 28.37 2.18
C THR A 215 37.70 29.75 2.77
N VAL A 216 36.69 30.57 3.06
CA VAL A 216 36.83 31.86 3.74
C VAL A 216 37.39 31.66 5.14
N GLY A 217 36.91 30.66 5.87
CA GLY A 217 37.41 30.33 7.20
C GLY A 217 38.88 29.92 7.19
N ILE A 218 39.30 29.08 6.24
CA ILE A 218 40.70 28.70 6.06
C ILE A 218 41.56 29.94 5.74
N LEU A 219 41.12 30.79 4.81
CA LEU A 219 41.83 32.01 4.44
C LEU A 219 41.98 32.99 5.61
N LEU A 220 40.92 33.20 6.39
CA LEU A 220 40.96 34.05 7.58
C LEU A 220 41.86 33.47 8.67
N THR A 221 41.95 32.14 8.77
CA THR A 221 42.86 31.48 9.70
C THR A 221 44.32 31.71 9.28
N VAL A 222 44.63 31.56 7.99
CA VAL A 222 45.97 31.85 7.44
C VAL A 222 46.33 33.33 7.56
N LEU A 223 45.39 34.25 7.35
CA LEU A 223 45.65 35.68 7.53
C LEU A 223 45.86 36.06 9.00
N GLY A 224 45.05 35.49 9.90
CA GLY A 224 45.07 35.80 11.33
C GLY A 224 46.35 35.34 12.04
N SER A 225 47.05 34.33 11.52
CA SER A 225 48.36 33.91 12.06
C SER A 225 49.46 34.97 11.94
N PHE A 226 49.21 36.07 11.22
CA PHE A 226 50.14 37.20 11.10
C PHE A 226 49.81 38.39 12.02
N ILE A 227 48.70 38.37 12.80
CA ILE A 227 48.15 39.59 13.43
C ILE A 227 48.00 39.47 14.97
N GLU A 228 47.44 38.40 15.55
CA GLU A 228 47.51 38.11 17.02
C GLU A 228 46.77 36.79 17.41
N PRO A 229 47.33 35.88 18.23
CA PRO A 229 46.74 34.55 18.49
C PRO A 229 45.40 34.54 19.25
N ALA A 230 45.17 35.50 20.16
CA ALA A 230 43.98 35.50 21.03
C ALA A 230 42.70 35.88 20.28
N ALA A 231 42.78 36.69 19.23
CA ALA A 231 41.65 37.03 18.38
C ALA A 231 41.15 35.84 17.55
N MET A 232 42.02 34.87 17.24
CA MET A 232 41.72 33.76 16.34
C MET A 232 40.72 32.74 16.89
N GLY A 233 40.71 32.50 18.20
CA GLY A 233 39.82 31.51 18.83
C GLY A 233 38.33 31.86 18.68
N GLY A 234 38.00 33.15 18.79
CA GLY A 234 36.62 33.63 18.63
C GLY A 234 36.11 33.53 17.19
N PHE A 235 36.97 33.83 16.19
CA PHE A 235 36.61 33.74 14.77
C PHE A 235 36.44 32.29 14.31
N ALA A 236 37.33 31.39 14.72
CA ALA A 236 37.20 29.96 14.42
C ALA A 236 35.90 29.38 14.99
N LEU A 237 35.56 29.73 16.23
CA LEU A 237 34.31 29.30 16.86
C LEU A 237 33.07 29.88 16.14
N ALA A 238 33.10 31.15 15.73
CA ALA A 238 32.02 31.76 14.97
C ALA A 238 31.83 31.12 13.58
N LEU A 239 32.90 30.68 12.92
CA LEU A 239 32.84 29.94 11.65
C LEU A 239 32.28 28.53 11.83
N VAL A 240 32.63 27.84 12.92
CA VAL A 240 32.08 26.51 13.24
C VAL A 240 30.59 26.62 13.58
N ILE A 241 30.19 27.59 14.41
CA ILE A 241 28.79 27.83 14.73
C ILE A 241 28.02 28.30 13.49
N GLY A 242 28.57 29.24 12.73
CA GLY A 242 27.97 29.76 11.50
C GLY A 242 27.78 28.68 10.45
N SER A 243 28.79 27.82 10.24
CA SER A 243 28.68 26.66 9.36
C SER A 243 27.68 25.64 9.89
N ALA A 244 27.67 25.32 11.19
CA ALA A 244 26.66 24.44 11.79
C ALA A 244 25.24 24.98 11.60
N VAL A 245 25.01 26.28 11.83
CA VAL A 245 23.72 26.95 11.61
C VAL A 245 23.37 26.92 10.11
N LEU A 246 24.28 27.25 9.21
CA LEU A 246 24.05 27.19 7.76
C LEU A 246 23.76 25.75 7.28
N THR A 247 24.48 24.76 7.80
CA THR A 247 24.24 23.33 7.50
C THR A 247 22.90 22.85 8.02
N TYR A 248 22.36 23.46 9.07
CA TYR A 248 21.03 23.18 9.58
C TYR A 248 19.94 23.88 8.73
N TRP A 249 20.18 25.13 8.33
CA TRP A 249 19.22 25.98 7.60
C TRP A 249 19.08 25.66 6.11
N TYR A 250 20.10 25.13 5.44
CA TYR A 250 20.06 24.81 4.00
C TYR A 250 19.61 23.38 3.66
N ARG A 251 19.10 22.65 4.64
CA ARG A 251 18.54 21.31 4.47
C ARG A 251 17.16 21.40 3.82
N ILE A 252 16.98 20.71 2.70
CA ILE A 252 15.68 20.62 2.04
C ILE A 252 15.01 19.28 2.40
N PRO A 253 13.67 19.22 2.50
CA PRO A 253 12.94 17.95 2.65
C PRO A 253 13.28 16.97 1.52
N GLY A 254 13.18 15.68 1.80
CA GLY A 254 13.49 14.60 0.86
C GLY A 254 12.72 14.75 -0.45
N TRP A 255 11.43 15.09 -0.39
CA TRP A 255 10.62 15.31 -1.60
C TRP A 255 11.14 16.46 -2.48
N LYS A 256 11.67 17.55 -1.89
CA LYS A 256 12.28 18.66 -2.66
C LYS A 256 13.58 18.23 -3.31
N TYR A 257 14.32 17.32 -2.69
CA TYR A 257 15.51 16.74 -3.28
C TYR A 257 15.16 15.78 -4.42
N ASN A 258 14.24 14.84 -4.19
CA ASN A 258 13.73 13.92 -5.20
C ASN A 258 13.27 14.67 -6.44
N ARG A 259 12.53 15.78 -6.26
CA ARG A 259 12.05 16.62 -7.37
C ARG A 259 13.17 17.27 -8.18
N ARG A 260 14.35 17.50 -7.61
CA ARG A 260 15.50 18.12 -8.31
C ARG A 260 16.24 17.11 -9.17
N ILE A 261 16.33 15.87 -8.71
CA ILE A 261 17.02 14.79 -9.41
C ILE A 261 16.10 14.05 -10.40
N ALA A 262 14.78 14.12 -10.20
CA ALA A 262 13.80 13.53 -11.09
C ALA A 262 13.77 14.21 -12.47
N SER A 263 13.60 13.39 -13.51
CA SER A 263 13.46 13.88 -14.89
C SER A 263 12.21 14.77 -15.04
N SER A 264 12.13 15.53 -16.14
CA SER A 264 10.91 16.30 -16.45
C SER A 264 9.68 15.41 -16.66
N HIS A 265 9.88 14.17 -17.13
CA HIS A 265 8.80 13.22 -17.34
C HIS A 265 8.22 12.75 -16.01
N VAL A 266 9.07 12.27 -15.09
CA VAL A 266 8.66 11.83 -13.74
C VAL A 266 7.97 12.96 -12.97
N ARG A 267 8.42 14.21 -13.11
CA ARG A 267 7.77 15.35 -12.44
C ARG A 267 6.36 15.66 -12.91
N LYS A 268 5.89 15.05 -14.01
CA LYS A 268 4.52 15.19 -14.50
C LYS A 268 3.63 14.04 -14.07
N THR A 269 4.19 12.96 -13.51
CA THR A 269 3.43 11.80 -13.03
C THR A 269 3.01 12.01 -11.56
N GLY A 270 1.97 11.30 -11.14
CA GLY A 270 1.42 11.37 -9.79
C GLY A 270 0.73 12.71 -9.45
N LEU A 271 0.44 12.88 -8.15
CA LEU A 271 -0.28 14.04 -7.63
C LEU A 271 0.63 15.29 -7.53
N GLN A 272 0.26 16.39 -8.18
CA GLN A 272 1.00 17.67 -8.14
C GLN A 272 0.30 18.73 -7.27
#